data_AF-A0A7S2EZR4-F1
#
_entry.id   AF-A0A7S2EZR4-F1
#
_cell.length_a   1.000
_cell.length_b   1.000
_cell.length_c   1.000
_cell.angle_alpha   90.00
_cell.angle_beta   90.00
_cell.angle_gamma   90.00
#
_symmetry.space_group_name_H-M   'P 1'
#
loop_
_entity.id
_entity.type
_entity.pdbx_description
1 polymer ?
#
loop_
_entity_poly.entity_id
_entity_poly.type
_entity_poly.pdbx_seq_one_letter_code
_entity_poly.pdbx_strand_id
1 'polypeptide(L)'
;MPTVTVQFDPDNPEMAMTVDVPGESATIQYVKEELCRQDFTGNLTPESFCLYAVKDQTAKLDDGTSITPDLEVLVLQPRDPEREAQEEAARKQREDFEREEREMALFILREEEERKARDERISAERKAKKEEADKVNKMVVEGGGPINTGGPNIYVCGTNAIFLKKSSNPRAGKILKQKREMGSQVRATGRTWTGPSGGKWAELLPSSEGSKEESWDK
;
A
#
# COMPACT_ATOMS: atom_id res chain seq x y z
N MET A 1 39.56 48.15 24.98
CA MET A 1 38.23 47.57 24.69
C MET A 1 38.46 46.44 23.69
N PRO A 2 37.56 45.46 23.53
CA PRO A 2 37.68 44.57 22.38
C PRO A 2 37.55 45.38 21.08
N THR A 3 38.23 44.95 20.03
CA THR A 3 38.32 45.64 18.74
C THR A 3 38.11 44.63 17.62
N VAL A 4 37.37 45.00 16.59
CA VAL A 4 37.15 44.18 15.39
C VAL A 4 37.77 44.86 14.18
N THR A 5 38.52 44.10 13.39
CA THR A 5 39.11 44.58 12.14
C THR A 5 38.19 44.20 10.97
N VAL A 6 37.66 45.19 10.26
CA VAL A 6 36.82 45.00 9.08
C VAL A 6 37.66 45.24 7.83
N GLN A 7 37.92 44.19 7.06
CA GLN A 7 38.61 44.25 5.77
C GLN A 7 37.61 44.60 4.67
N PHE A 8 37.93 45.58 3.82
CA PHE A 8 37.11 45.96 2.65
C PHE A 8 37.42 45.12 1.41
N ASP A 9 38.58 44.48 1.37
CA ASP A 9 39.06 43.62 0.30
C ASP A 9 39.73 42.38 0.93
N PRO A 10 39.22 41.15 0.69
CA PRO A 10 39.81 39.94 1.26
C PRO A 10 41.21 39.62 0.71
N ASP A 11 41.56 40.12 -0.49
CA ASP A 11 42.89 39.93 -1.09
C ASP A 11 43.88 41.02 -0.63
N ASN A 12 43.40 42.10 -0.02
CA ASN A 12 44.23 43.20 0.49
C ASN A 12 43.94 43.52 1.97
N PRO A 13 44.58 42.80 2.91
CA PRO A 13 44.34 42.98 4.35
C PRO A 13 44.82 44.34 4.91
N GLU A 14 45.61 45.12 4.16
CA GLU A 14 45.96 46.50 4.55
C GLU A 14 44.78 47.46 4.36
N MET A 15 43.82 47.13 3.50
CA MET A 15 42.59 47.90 3.29
C MET A 15 41.54 47.49 4.33
N ALA A 16 41.77 47.88 5.59
CA ALA A 16 40.92 47.54 6.73
C ALA A 16 40.67 48.73 7.67
N MET A 17 39.57 48.67 8.41
CA MET A 17 39.16 49.61 9.44
C MET A 17 39.03 48.89 10.79
N THR A 18 39.48 49.50 11.89
CA THR A 18 39.30 48.93 13.24
C THR A 18 38.13 49.62 13.94
N VAL A 19 37.23 48.82 14.51
CA VAL A 19 36.04 49.27 15.22
C VAL A 19 36.15 48.86 16.69
N ASP A 20 36.11 49.82 17.62
CA ASP A 20 35.98 49.56 19.05
C ASP A 20 34.58 49.00 19.36
N VAL A 21 34.50 47.85 20.04
CA VAL A 21 33.22 47.23 20.38
C VAL A 21 32.94 47.29 21.90
N PRO A 22 31.71 47.65 22.32
CA PRO A 22 31.34 47.84 23.73
C PRO A 22 31.11 46.50 24.45
N GLY A 23 32.20 45.77 24.68
CA GLY A 23 32.21 44.52 25.44
C GLY A 23 31.46 43.36 24.78
N GLU A 24 31.11 42.36 25.59
CA GLU A 24 30.53 41.08 25.14
C GLU A 24 29.10 41.20 24.56
N SER A 25 28.45 42.35 24.71
CA SER A 25 27.12 42.64 24.17
C SER A 25 27.10 43.21 22.75
N ALA A 26 28.27 43.45 22.14
CA ALA A 26 28.33 43.94 20.77
C ALA A 26 27.85 42.88 19.77
N THR A 27 27.15 43.31 18.72
CA THR A 27 26.66 42.44 17.64
C THR A 27 27.17 42.92 16.27
N ILE A 28 26.98 42.09 15.25
CA ILE A 28 27.26 42.45 13.85
C ILE A 28 26.51 43.72 13.43
N GLN A 29 25.24 43.89 13.86
CA GLN A 29 24.49 45.14 13.65
C GLN A 29 25.22 46.38 14.20
N TYR A 30 25.79 46.29 15.41
CA TYR A 30 26.53 47.40 16.01
C TYR A 30 27.76 47.78 15.16
N VAL A 31 28.51 46.79 14.67
CA VAL A 31 29.68 47.04 13.80
C VAL A 31 29.22 47.68 12.48
N LYS A 32 28.12 47.21 11.87
CA LYS A 32 27.54 47.83 10.67
C LYS A 32 27.16 49.29 10.90
N GLU A 33 26.46 49.59 11.99
CA GLU A 33 26.08 50.96 12.34
C GLU A 33 27.29 51.87 12.57
N GLU A 34 28.34 51.36 13.20
CA GLU A 34 29.56 52.13 13.45
C GLU A 34 30.36 52.39 12.17
N LEU A 35 30.43 51.42 11.24
CA LEU A 35 30.96 51.63 9.89
C LEU A 35 30.18 52.72 9.13
N CYS A 36 28.83 52.70 9.20
CA CYS A 36 27.99 53.74 8.60
C CYS A 36 28.17 55.12 9.23
N ARG A 37 28.47 55.21 10.54
CA ARG A 37 28.82 56.49 11.21
C ARG A 37 30.16 57.07 10.72
N GLN A 38 31.07 56.22 10.29
CA GLN A 38 32.39 56.61 9.79
C GLN A 38 32.40 56.87 8.26
N ASP A 39 31.34 56.53 7.54
CA ASP A 39 31.14 56.91 6.14
C ASP A 39 30.87 58.41 5.98
N PHE A 40 31.89 59.16 5.57
CA PHE A 40 31.79 60.58 5.24
C PHE A 40 30.93 60.88 3.99
N THR A 41 30.60 59.87 3.17
CA THR A 41 29.75 60.06 1.98
C THR A 41 28.26 60.01 2.30
N GLY A 42 27.88 59.39 3.42
CA GLY A 42 26.49 59.23 3.86
C GLY A 42 25.63 58.30 2.99
N ASN A 43 26.26 57.43 2.19
CA ASN A 43 25.57 56.51 1.28
C ASN A 43 25.55 55.06 1.78
N LEU A 44 26.43 54.70 2.72
CA LEU A 44 26.42 53.39 3.36
C LEU A 44 25.27 53.29 4.38
N THR A 45 24.47 52.22 4.25
CA THR A 45 23.48 51.81 5.24
C THR A 45 23.80 50.38 5.70
N PRO A 46 23.38 49.93 6.89
CA PRO A 46 23.65 48.56 7.37
C PRO A 46 23.15 47.44 6.42
N GLU A 47 22.23 47.77 5.52
CA GLU A 47 21.64 46.87 4.53
C GLU A 47 22.34 46.90 3.16
N SER A 48 23.29 47.81 2.91
CA SER A 48 24.01 47.90 1.61
C SER A 48 25.27 47.02 1.53
N PHE A 49 25.63 46.35 2.62
CA PHE A 49 26.74 45.40 2.69
C PHE A 49 26.47 44.24 3.64
N CYS A 50 27.25 43.18 3.48
CA CYS A 50 27.23 42.00 4.34
C CYS A 50 28.60 41.82 4.99
N LEU A 51 28.61 41.32 6.23
CA LEU A 51 29.83 40.99 6.97
C LEU A 51 29.96 39.46 7.05
N TYR A 52 31.18 38.97 6.81
CA TYR A 52 31.54 37.56 6.81
C TYR A 52 32.73 37.32 7.74
N ALA A 53 32.87 36.13 8.30
CA ALA A 53 34.08 35.76 9.02
C ALA A 53 35.23 35.51 8.04
N VAL A 54 36.45 35.99 8.32
CA VAL A 54 37.62 35.73 7.43
C VAL A 54 37.85 34.23 7.19
N LYS A 55 37.56 33.39 8.18
CA LYS A 55 37.71 31.93 8.10
C LYS A 55 36.63 31.24 7.25
N ASP A 56 35.48 31.87 7.06
CA ASP A 56 34.36 31.36 6.28
C ASP A 56 33.61 32.52 5.60
N GLN A 57 34.05 32.83 4.38
CA GLN A 57 33.41 33.83 3.53
C GLN A 57 32.17 33.30 2.79
N THR A 58 31.72 32.07 3.08
CA THR A 58 30.51 31.48 2.47
C THR A 58 29.27 31.74 3.32
N ALA A 59 29.42 31.86 4.64
CA ALA A 59 28.34 32.14 5.58
C ALA A 59 28.27 33.64 5.91
N LYS A 60 27.21 34.31 5.43
CA LYS A 60 26.84 35.66 5.87
C LYS A 60 26.52 35.63 7.37
N LEU A 61 27.10 36.55 8.14
CA LEU A 61 26.78 36.68 9.56
C LEU A 61 25.45 37.44 9.74
N ASP A 62 24.60 36.92 10.62
CA ASP A 62 23.34 37.56 10.97
C ASP A 62 23.57 38.83 11.81
N ASP A 63 22.72 39.84 11.64
CA ASP A 63 22.85 41.13 12.34
C ASP A 63 22.76 40.98 13.88
N GLY A 64 22.09 39.93 14.35
CA GLY A 64 21.98 39.56 15.76
C GLY A 64 23.13 38.71 16.31
N THR A 65 24.10 38.28 15.49
CA THR A 65 25.25 37.49 15.95
C THR A 65 26.13 38.34 16.88
N SER A 66 26.42 37.81 18.07
CA SER A 66 27.34 38.43 19.03
C SER A 66 28.79 38.40 18.54
N ILE A 67 29.53 39.47 18.78
CA ILE A 67 30.96 39.57 18.46
C ILE A 67 31.75 38.71 19.45
N THR A 68 32.29 37.59 18.98
CA THR A 68 33.16 36.69 19.73
C THR A 68 34.62 36.83 19.31
N PRO A 69 35.62 36.39 20.10
CA PRO A 69 37.05 36.54 19.76
C PRO A 69 37.48 35.84 18.46
N ASP A 70 36.73 34.84 17.97
CA ASP A 70 36.98 34.22 16.68
C ASP A 70 36.48 35.05 15.47
N LEU A 71 35.72 36.12 15.73
CA LEU A 71 35.26 37.15 14.79
C LEU A 71 36.09 38.46 14.89
N GLU A 72 37.30 38.41 15.43
CA GLU A 72 38.25 39.54 15.48
C GLU A 72 38.54 40.18 14.11
N VAL A 73 38.40 39.41 13.02
CA VAL A 73 38.53 39.91 11.65
C VAL A 73 37.31 39.51 10.81
N LEU A 74 36.65 40.52 10.24
CA LEU A 74 35.48 40.42 9.38
C LEU A 74 35.82 40.91 7.96
N VAL A 75 35.18 40.35 6.95
CA VAL A 75 35.24 40.83 5.56
C VAL A 75 33.92 41.52 5.22
N LEU A 76 34.00 42.75 4.73
CA LEU A 76 32.88 43.49 4.15
C LEU A 76 32.78 43.14 2.67
N GLN A 77 31.61 42.65 2.25
CA GLN A 77 31.28 42.52 0.82
C GLN A 77 30.09 43.43 0.50
N PRO A 78 30.15 44.23 -0.59
CA PRO A 78 28.99 44.97 -1.09
C PRO A 78 27.81 44.03 -1.35
N ARG A 79 26.60 44.47 -1.01
CA ARG A 79 25.39 43.72 -1.32
C ARG A 79 25.05 43.92 -2.80
N ASP A 80 25.13 42.83 -3.56
CA ASP A 80 24.65 42.79 -4.94
C ASP A 80 23.17 42.36 -4.95
N PRO A 81 22.22 43.27 -5.23
CA PRO A 81 20.80 42.95 -5.23
C PRO A 81 20.41 42.05 -6.41
N GLU A 82 21.16 42.06 -7.53
CA GLU A 82 20.91 41.14 -8.64
C GLU A 82 21.30 39.72 -8.25
N ARG A 83 22.44 39.56 -7.56
CA ARG A 83 22.88 38.27 -7.04
C ARG A 83 21.93 37.72 -5.97
N GLU A 84 21.49 38.52 -5.00
CA GLU A 84 20.51 38.06 -4.00
C GLU A 84 19.18 37.65 -4.66
N ALA A 85 18.71 38.40 -5.66
CA ALA A 85 17.49 38.04 -6.41
C ALA A 85 17.67 36.75 -7.22
N GLN A 86 18.87 36.49 -7.77
CA GLN A 86 19.20 35.23 -8.43
C GLN A 86 19.27 34.05 -7.45
N GLU A 87 19.88 34.23 -6.28
CA GLU A 87 19.97 33.20 -5.23
C GLU A 87 18.57 32.88 -4.65
N GLU A 88 17.71 33.88 -4.44
CA GLU A 88 16.32 33.65 -4.04
C GLU A 88 15.48 32.98 -5.14
N ALA A 89 15.65 33.39 -6.40
CA ALA A 89 14.98 32.74 -7.53
C ALA A 89 15.42 31.27 -7.68
N ALA A 90 16.71 30.97 -7.50
CA ALA A 90 17.25 29.61 -7.52
C ALA A 90 16.74 28.78 -6.34
N ARG A 91 16.69 29.35 -5.12
CA ARG A 91 16.07 28.70 -3.95
C ARG A 91 14.61 28.35 -4.24
N LYS A 92 13.83 29.30 -4.76
CA LYS A 92 12.42 29.08 -5.08
C LYS A 92 12.22 28.02 -6.18
N GLN A 93 13.01 28.06 -7.25
CA GLN A 93 12.97 27.03 -8.30
C GLN A 93 13.26 25.64 -7.73
N ARG A 94 14.21 25.53 -6.79
CA ARG A 94 14.50 24.27 -6.10
C ARG A 94 13.35 23.83 -5.19
N GLU A 95 12.75 24.73 -4.42
CA GLU A 95 11.60 24.43 -3.56
C GLU A 95 10.36 23.98 -4.36
N ASP A 96 10.11 24.61 -5.52
CA ASP A 96 9.03 24.22 -6.42
C ASP A 96 9.34 22.85 -7.08
N PHE A 97 10.58 22.58 -7.50
CA PHE A 97 11.00 21.25 -7.99
C PHE A 97 10.88 20.15 -6.92
N GLU A 98 11.35 20.40 -5.69
CA GLU A 98 11.20 19.49 -4.55
C GLU A 98 9.72 19.26 -4.17
N ARG A 99 8.82 20.22 -4.48
CA ARG A 99 7.37 20.05 -4.33
C ARG A 99 6.80 19.14 -5.41
N GLU A 100 7.13 19.38 -6.68
CA GLU A 100 6.71 18.55 -7.81
C GLU A 100 7.18 17.09 -7.66
N GLU A 101 8.42 16.88 -7.19
CA GLU A 101 8.95 15.53 -6.91
C GLU A 101 8.13 14.81 -5.83
N ARG A 102 7.75 15.50 -4.75
CA ARG A 102 6.90 14.94 -3.68
C ARG A 102 5.49 14.63 -4.17
N GLU A 103 4.90 15.50 -5.00
CA GLU A 103 3.58 15.26 -5.59
C GLU A 103 3.59 14.06 -6.55
N MET A 104 4.63 13.93 -7.37
CA MET A 104 4.83 12.76 -8.23
C MET A 104 5.04 11.46 -7.42
N ALA A 105 5.82 11.50 -6.33
CA ALA A 105 6.01 10.36 -5.45
C ALA A 105 4.70 9.90 -4.78
N LEU A 106 3.86 10.85 -4.33
CA LEU A 106 2.53 10.56 -3.78
C LEU A 106 1.58 9.98 -4.84
N PHE A 107 1.65 10.47 -6.07
CA PHE A 107 0.87 9.92 -7.19
C PHE A 107 1.23 8.45 -7.46
N ILE A 108 2.54 8.14 -7.55
CA ILE A 108 3.02 6.77 -7.79
C ILE A 108 2.57 5.83 -6.66
N LEU A 109 2.76 6.22 -5.40
CA LEU A 109 2.34 5.41 -4.24
C LEU A 109 0.83 5.08 -4.29
N ARG A 110 0.00 6.08 -4.63
CA ARG A 110 -1.44 5.88 -4.78
C ARG A 110 -1.78 4.91 -5.92
N GLU A 111 -1.12 5.03 -7.08
CA GLU A 111 -1.34 4.10 -8.19
C GLU A 111 -0.97 2.66 -7.82
N GLU A 112 0.11 2.47 -7.04
CA GLU A 112 0.51 1.15 -6.54
C GLU A 112 -0.49 0.56 -5.55
N GLU A 113 -1.06 1.37 -4.65
CA GLU A 113 -2.13 0.95 -3.74
C GLU A 113 -3.41 0.58 -4.51
N GLU A 114 -3.83 1.38 -5.48
CA GLU A 114 -4.99 1.09 -6.33
C GLU A 114 -4.77 -0.18 -7.19
N ARG A 115 -3.55 -0.42 -7.67
CA ARG A 115 -3.15 -1.66 -8.37
C ARG A 115 -3.23 -2.86 -7.43
N LYS A 116 -2.66 -2.77 -6.24
CA LYS A 116 -2.68 -3.83 -5.22
C LYS A 116 -4.11 -4.19 -4.80
N ALA A 117 -4.95 -3.19 -4.51
CA ALA A 117 -6.36 -3.41 -4.15
C ALA A 117 -7.16 -4.07 -5.30
N ARG A 118 -6.84 -3.74 -6.56
CA ARG A 118 -7.43 -4.39 -7.75
C ARG A 118 -7.03 -5.86 -7.84
N ASP A 119 -5.75 -6.18 -7.66
CA ASP A 119 -5.23 -7.54 -7.71
C ASP A 119 -5.76 -8.39 -6.55
N GLU A 120 -5.84 -7.83 -5.34
CA GLU A 120 -6.47 -8.48 -4.18
C GLU A 120 -7.94 -8.79 -4.46
N ARG A 121 -8.71 -7.85 -5.04
CA ARG A 121 -10.12 -8.09 -5.44
C ARG A 121 -10.26 -9.20 -6.47
N ILE A 122 -9.41 -9.23 -7.50
CA ILE A 122 -9.39 -10.28 -8.52
C ILE A 122 -9.02 -11.64 -7.90
N SER A 123 -8.08 -11.67 -6.96
CA SER A 123 -7.69 -12.89 -6.25
C SER A 123 -8.82 -13.44 -5.37
N ALA A 124 -9.54 -12.56 -4.67
CA ALA A 124 -10.69 -12.91 -3.84
C ALA A 124 -11.85 -13.43 -4.68
N GLU A 125 -12.16 -12.79 -5.81
CA GLU A 125 -13.19 -13.25 -6.75
C GLU A 125 -12.86 -14.63 -7.34
N ARG A 126 -11.60 -14.87 -7.74
CA ARG A 126 -11.13 -16.17 -8.22
C ARG A 126 -11.25 -17.25 -7.13
N LYS A 127 -10.90 -16.92 -5.88
CA LYS A 127 -11.04 -17.83 -4.74
C LYS A 127 -12.50 -18.17 -4.48
N ALA A 128 -13.39 -17.17 -4.43
CA ALA A 128 -14.82 -17.37 -4.23
C ALA A 128 -15.45 -18.25 -5.33
N LYS A 129 -15.13 -17.96 -6.60
CA LYS A 129 -15.57 -18.78 -7.76
C LYS A 129 -15.05 -20.22 -7.69
N LYS A 130 -13.81 -20.42 -7.23
CA LYS A 130 -13.27 -21.77 -7.01
C LYS A 130 -14.00 -22.49 -5.89
N GLU A 131 -14.25 -21.85 -4.74
CA GLU A 131 -15.00 -22.46 -3.63
C GLU A 131 -16.45 -22.77 -4.01
N GLU A 132 -17.09 -21.97 -4.86
CA GLU A 132 -18.40 -22.25 -5.43
C GLU A 132 -18.35 -23.44 -6.39
N ALA A 133 -17.38 -23.48 -7.31
CA ALA A 133 -17.17 -24.61 -8.21
C ALA A 133 -16.87 -25.91 -7.44
N ASP A 134 -16.06 -25.87 -6.37
CA ASP A 134 -15.77 -27.00 -5.50
C ASP A 134 -17.02 -27.48 -4.73
N LYS A 135 -17.91 -26.56 -4.30
CA LYS A 135 -19.22 -26.90 -3.70
C LYS A 135 -20.15 -27.58 -4.72
N VAL A 136 -20.26 -27.03 -5.92
CA VAL A 136 -21.06 -27.63 -7.02
C VAL A 136 -20.51 -28.99 -7.41
N ASN A 137 -19.18 -29.11 -7.56
CA ASN A 137 -18.51 -30.37 -7.86
C ASN A 137 -18.70 -31.38 -6.73
N LYS A 138 -18.71 -30.97 -5.45
CA LYS A 138 -19.04 -31.86 -4.31
C LYS A 138 -20.51 -32.32 -4.28
N MET A 139 -21.43 -31.59 -4.92
CA MET A 139 -22.81 -32.05 -5.15
C MET A 139 -22.93 -33.01 -6.35
N VAL A 140 -21.91 -33.06 -7.21
CA VAL A 140 -21.74 -34.11 -8.24
C VAL A 140 -20.92 -35.25 -7.64
N VAL A 141 -21.51 -36.44 -7.48
CA VAL A 141 -20.81 -37.60 -6.91
C VAL A 141 -19.74 -38.16 -7.91
N GLU A 142 -19.16 -39.33 -7.61
CA GLU A 142 -18.32 -40.25 -8.43
C GLU A 142 -18.75 -40.77 -9.84
N GLY A 143 -18.83 -39.98 -10.93
CA GLY A 143 -19.24 -40.48 -12.28
C GLY A 143 -20.73 -40.81 -12.54
N GLY A 144 -21.58 -39.80 -12.86
CA GLY A 144 -23.00 -39.96 -13.25
C GLY A 144 -24.03 -39.05 -12.54
N GLY A 145 -24.40 -37.90 -13.13
CA GLY A 145 -25.62 -37.10 -12.88
C GLY A 145 -25.95 -36.54 -11.47
N PRO A 146 -26.44 -35.29 -11.34
CA PRO A 146 -26.78 -34.68 -10.05
C PRO A 146 -27.94 -35.42 -9.32
N ILE A 147 -27.95 -35.32 -7.99
CA ILE A 147 -29.05 -35.79 -7.14
C ILE A 147 -30.16 -34.74 -7.16
N ASN A 148 -31.30 -35.09 -7.73
CA ASN A 148 -32.50 -34.26 -7.80
C ASN A 148 -33.46 -34.67 -6.69
N THR A 149 -33.91 -33.70 -5.90
CA THR A 149 -35.00 -33.84 -4.92
C THR A 149 -36.36 -33.58 -5.58
N GLY A 150 -37.41 -34.26 -5.12
CA GLY A 150 -38.78 -34.07 -5.64
C GLY A 150 -39.21 -35.05 -6.73
N GLY A 151 -38.51 -36.17 -6.88
CA GLY A 151 -39.00 -37.31 -7.66
C GLY A 151 -40.15 -38.05 -6.96
N PRO A 152 -40.83 -39.00 -7.65
CA PRO A 152 -41.89 -39.81 -7.05
C PRO A 152 -41.48 -40.53 -5.75
N ASN A 153 -42.40 -40.54 -4.78
CA ASN A 153 -42.25 -41.26 -3.50
C ASN A 153 -42.73 -42.72 -3.57
N ILE A 154 -43.42 -43.11 -4.65
CA ILE A 154 -43.90 -44.48 -4.91
C ILE A 154 -43.59 -44.80 -6.37
N TYR A 155 -42.97 -45.95 -6.61
CA TYR A 155 -42.77 -46.54 -7.93
C TYR A 155 -43.47 -47.89 -8.02
N VAL A 156 -43.94 -48.25 -9.21
CA VAL A 156 -44.56 -49.54 -9.50
C VAL A 156 -43.58 -50.40 -10.32
N CYS A 157 -43.39 -51.66 -9.93
CA CYS A 157 -42.48 -52.57 -10.62
C CYS A 157 -43.06 -52.99 -11.98
N GLY A 158 -42.55 -52.42 -13.07
CA GLY A 158 -42.95 -52.79 -14.44
C GLY A 158 -42.39 -54.13 -14.94
N THR A 159 -41.52 -54.80 -14.16
CA THR A 159 -40.97 -56.13 -14.50
C THR A 159 -40.82 -56.99 -13.25
N ASN A 160 -40.55 -58.29 -13.43
CA ASN A 160 -40.37 -59.25 -12.34
C ASN A 160 -39.03 -59.15 -11.56
N ALA A 161 -38.28 -58.05 -11.74
CA ALA A 161 -37.07 -57.78 -10.99
C ALA A 161 -36.82 -56.26 -10.83
N ILE A 162 -36.17 -55.90 -9.72
CA ILE A 162 -35.62 -54.57 -9.48
C ILE A 162 -34.09 -54.65 -9.32
N PHE A 163 -33.41 -53.57 -9.70
CA PHE A 163 -31.96 -53.45 -9.56
C PHE A 163 -31.64 -52.48 -8.43
N LEU A 164 -30.95 -52.97 -7.40
CA LEU A 164 -30.66 -52.23 -6.18
C LEU A 164 -29.16 -51.97 -6.02
N LYS A 165 -28.82 -50.83 -5.42
CA LYS A 165 -27.50 -50.56 -4.85
C LYS A 165 -27.68 -50.47 -3.34
N LYS A 166 -27.13 -51.44 -2.60
CA LYS A 166 -27.22 -51.49 -1.12
C LYS A 166 -26.26 -50.51 -0.41
N SER A 167 -25.33 -49.89 -1.15
CA SER A 167 -24.40 -48.91 -0.58
C SER A 167 -25.07 -47.54 -0.44
N SER A 168 -24.72 -46.82 0.64
CA SER A 168 -24.99 -45.38 0.78
C SER A 168 -24.31 -44.55 -0.32
N ASN A 169 -23.28 -45.09 -0.99
CA ASN A 169 -22.71 -44.48 -2.20
C ASN A 169 -23.52 -44.89 -3.44
N PRO A 170 -24.27 -43.96 -4.09
CA PRO A 170 -25.14 -44.26 -5.23
C PRO A 170 -24.40 -44.73 -6.49
N ARG A 171 -23.06 -44.67 -6.50
CA ARG A 171 -22.22 -45.01 -7.66
C ARG A 171 -21.34 -46.24 -7.40
N ALA A 172 -21.49 -46.92 -6.25
CA ALA A 172 -20.96 -48.26 -6.02
C ALA A 172 -21.38 -49.24 -7.13
N GLY A 173 -20.42 -49.99 -7.68
CA GLY A 173 -20.62 -50.84 -8.86
C GLY A 173 -21.42 -52.13 -8.62
N LYS A 174 -21.57 -52.57 -7.36
CA LYS A 174 -22.30 -53.80 -7.00
C LYS A 174 -23.81 -53.56 -7.08
N ILE A 175 -24.38 -53.78 -8.27
CA ILE A 175 -25.83 -53.79 -8.50
C ILE A 175 -26.36 -55.20 -8.20
N LEU A 176 -27.35 -55.29 -7.31
CA LEU A 176 -28.05 -56.53 -6.98
C LEU A 176 -29.38 -56.59 -7.72
N LYS A 177 -29.64 -57.70 -8.41
CA LYS A 177 -30.95 -57.99 -9.03
C LYS A 177 -31.81 -58.74 -8.02
N GLN A 178 -32.85 -58.09 -7.50
CA GLN A 178 -33.83 -58.69 -6.59
C GLN A 178 -35.11 -59.02 -7.36
N LYS A 179 -35.61 -60.26 -7.20
CA LYS A 179 -36.92 -60.66 -7.74
C LYS A 179 -38.04 -59.91 -6.97
N ARG A 180 -38.98 -59.33 -7.71
CA ARG A 180 -40.20 -58.67 -7.21
C ARG A 180 -41.34 -59.00 -8.17
N GLU A 181 -42.58 -58.93 -7.71
CA GLU A 181 -43.73 -59.18 -8.59
C GLU A 181 -44.04 -57.94 -9.42
N MET A 182 -44.38 -58.13 -10.70
CA MET A 182 -44.87 -57.06 -11.56
C MET A 182 -46.14 -56.43 -10.94
N GLY A 183 -46.21 -55.10 -10.92
CA GLY A 183 -47.27 -54.35 -10.22
C GLY A 183 -47.01 -54.08 -8.73
N SER A 184 -46.01 -54.73 -8.10
CA SER A 184 -45.67 -54.42 -6.70
C SER A 184 -45.09 -53.00 -6.54
N GLN A 185 -45.43 -52.35 -5.43
CA GLN A 185 -45.01 -50.97 -5.15
C GLN A 185 -43.73 -50.93 -4.30
N VAL A 186 -42.86 -49.96 -4.58
CA VAL A 186 -41.70 -49.63 -3.74
C VAL A 186 -41.74 -48.15 -3.34
N ARG A 187 -41.47 -47.87 -2.06
CA ARG A 187 -41.45 -46.50 -1.52
C ARG A 187 -40.05 -45.89 -1.62
N ALA A 188 -39.99 -44.60 -1.92
CA ALA A 188 -38.76 -43.83 -2.12
C ALA A 188 -38.77 -42.52 -1.32
N THR A 189 -37.58 -41.94 -1.10
CA THR A 189 -37.41 -40.65 -0.40
C THR A 189 -37.70 -39.43 -1.28
N GLY A 190 -37.99 -39.64 -2.57
CA GLY A 190 -38.08 -38.58 -3.57
C GLY A 190 -36.72 -38.06 -4.06
N ARG A 191 -35.59 -38.61 -3.60
CA ARG A 191 -34.28 -38.35 -4.21
C ARG A 191 -34.05 -39.26 -5.41
N THR A 192 -33.59 -38.68 -6.53
CA THR A 192 -33.27 -39.42 -7.76
C THR A 192 -31.94 -38.95 -8.34
N TRP A 193 -31.22 -39.82 -9.04
CA TRP A 193 -30.01 -39.44 -9.78
C TRP A 193 -29.93 -40.19 -11.12
N THR A 194 -29.02 -39.76 -11.99
CA THR A 194 -28.80 -40.39 -13.30
C THR A 194 -27.51 -41.20 -13.22
N GLY A 195 -27.55 -42.52 -13.38
CA GLY A 195 -26.36 -43.37 -13.32
C GLY A 195 -25.39 -43.15 -14.49
N PRO A 196 -24.19 -43.76 -14.46
CA PRO A 196 -23.19 -43.63 -15.53
C PRO A 196 -23.74 -43.91 -16.94
N SER A 197 -24.62 -44.92 -17.07
CA SER A 197 -25.24 -45.33 -18.34
C SER A 197 -26.56 -44.60 -18.65
N GLY A 198 -26.81 -43.42 -18.07
CA GLY A 198 -28.02 -42.63 -18.33
C GLY A 198 -29.31 -43.09 -17.62
N GLY A 199 -29.34 -44.30 -17.06
CA GLY A 199 -30.50 -44.83 -16.34
C GLY A 199 -30.84 -44.01 -15.07
N LYS A 200 -32.12 -43.78 -14.80
CA LYS A 200 -32.60 -43.10 -13.59
C LYS A 200 -32.63 -44.06 -12.40
N TRP A 201 -32.15 -43.59 -11.26
CA TRP A 201 -32.16 -44.29 -9.98
C TRP A 201 -32.94 -43.46 -8.95
N ALA A 202 -33.55 -44.13 -7.98
CA ALA A 202 -34.23 -43.51 -6.84
C ALA A 202 -33.72 -44.10 -5.53
N GLU A 203 -33.61 -43.26 -4.48
CA GLU A 203 -33.30 -43.71 -3.13
C GLU A 203 -34.56 -44.32 -2.51
N LEU A 204 -34.52 -45.62 -2.22
CA LEU A 204 -35.64 -46.34 -1.62
C LEU A 204 -35.64 -46.17 -0.10
N LEU A 205 -36.84 -46.09 0.49
CA LEU A 205 -37.00 -46.18 1.94
C LEU A 205 -36.75 -47.63 2.40
N PRO A 206 -36.18 -47.86 3.59
CA PRO A 206 -36.05 -49.20 4.14
C PRO A 206 -37.44 -49.83 4.28
N SER A 207 -37.65 -50.96 3.62
CA SER A 207 -38.92 -51.68 3.68
C SER A 207 -39.03 -52.37 5.04
N SER A 208 -40.08 -52.04 5.80
CA SER A 208 -40.40 -52.70 7.08
C SER A 208 -40.87 -54.15 6.90
N GLU A 209 -41.13 -54.59 5.66
CA GLU A 209 -41.57 -55.94 5.33
C GLU A 209 -40.39 -56.91 5.23
N GLY A 210 -39.88 -57.29 6.40
CA GLY A 210 -39.46 -58.67 6.68
C GLY A 210 -38.48 -59.35 5.72
N SER A 211 -37.35 -58.72 5.41
CA SER A 211 -36.15 -59.50 5.04
C SER A 211 -35.50 -60.04 6.30
N LYS A 212 -35.61 -61.35 6.55
CA LYS A 212 -34.75 -62.05 7.52
C LYS A 212 -33.29 -61.73 7.16
N GLU A 213 -32.48 -61.37 8.15
CA GLU A 213 -31.07 -61.08 7.96
C GLU A 213 -30.31 -62.38 7.64
N GLU A 214 -30.27 -62.75 6.35
CA GLU A 214 -29.14 -63.53 5.84
C GLU A 214 -27.89 -62.70 6.07
N SER A 215 -26.97 -63.21 6.89
CA SER A 215 -25.69 -62.56 7.18
C SER A 215 -24.88 -62.38 5.90
N TRP A 216 -24.43 -61.15 5.62
CA TRP A 216 -23.80 -60.77 4.35
C TRP A 216 -22.26 -60.67 4.40
N ASP A 217 -21.61 -61.18 5.44
CA ASP A 217 -20.14 -61.23 5.57
C ASP A 217 -19.56 -62.60 5.18
N LYS A 218 -19.48 -62.85 3.87
CA LYS A 218 -18.57 -63.82 3.21
C LYS A 218 -18.18 -63.35 1.81
#